data_AF-A0A286GV97-F1
#
_entry.id   AF-A0A286GV97-F1
#
_cell.length_a   1.000
_cell.length_b   1.000
_cell.length_c   1.000
_cell.angle_alpha   90.00
_cell.angle_beta   90.00
_cell.angle_gamma   90.00
#
_symmetry.space_group_name_H-M   'P 1'
#
loop_
_entity.id
_entity.type
_entity.pdbx_description
1 polymer ?
#
loop_
_entity_poly.entity_id
_entity_poly.type
_entity_poly.pdbx_seq_one_letter_code
_entity_poly.pdbx_strand_id
1 'polypeptide(L)'
;MGQNTPDLPQETRAMIPDTAARIRDHSADSANARIDDETERRVLTAAHRLQELQGRMHDLESRLRDLDGEWDVERTLMANAATLTVIGSLLTAFVDRRFVVIPAVVSSFLLQHALQGWCPPLPLFRRRGVRSAREIEEERVALKALRGDFDGLPGTPATGGHDRGRAALAAARRA
;
A
#
# COMPACT_ATOMS: atom_id res chain seq x y z
N MET A 1 3.88 -1.62 50.87
CA MET A 1 3.40 -0.25 50.58
C MET A 1 3.43 -0.10 49.07
N GLY A 2 2.36 -0.56 48.42
CA GLY A 2 2.22 -0.54 46.97
C GLY A 2 1.50 0.72 46.52
N GLN A 3 1.98 1.31 45.43
CA GLN A 3 1.26 2.25 44.59
C GLN A 3 1.50 1.75 43.16
N ASN A 4 0.63 0.90 42.59
CA ASN A 4 -0.65 1.23 41.95
C ASN A 4 -0.53 2.41 40.99
N THR A 5 0.21 2.22 39.90
CA THR A 5 -0.03 2.94 38.66
C THR A 5 -1.20 2.23 37.96
N PRO A 6 -2.30 2.92 37.62
CA PRO A 6 -3.45 2.28 37.00
C PRO A 6 -3.09 1.83 35.58
N ASP A 7 -3.24 0.53 35.34
CA ASP A 7 -3.26 -0.07 34.02
C ASP A 7 -4.39 0.60 33.22
N LEU A 8 -4.04 1.39 32.20
CA LEU A 8 -5.03 1.93 31.28
C LEU A 8 -5.58 0.76 30.45
N PRO A 9 -6.90 0.58 30.35
CA PRO A 9 -7.48 -0.53 29.59
C PRO A 9 -7.01 -0.49 28.13
N GLN A 10 -6.40 -1.59 27.66
CA GLN A 10 -6.11 -1.84 26.25
C GLN A 10 -7.38 -2.17 25.44
N GLU A 11 -8.49 -1.48 25.68
CA GLU A 11 -9.72 -1.71 24.93
C GLU A 11 -10.10 -0.49 24.09
N THR A 12 -10.27 -0.76 22.80
CA THR A 12 -10.86 0.07 21.74
C THR A 12 -9.88 0.83 20.84
N ARG A 13 -8.82 0.15 20.37
CA ARG A 13 -8.35 0.43 19.00
C ARG A 13 -9.43 -0.11 18.06
N ALA A 14 -10.26 0.81 17.55
CA ALA A 14 -11.47 0.52 16.78
C ALA A 14 -11.35 -0.70 15.86
N MET A 15 -12.30 -1.61 16.04
CA MET A 15 -12.55 -2.87 15.35
C MET A 15 -12.99 -2.62 13.88
N ILE A 16 -12.08 -2.08 13.08
CA ILE A 16 -12.08 -2.32 11.63
C ILE A 16 -10.75 -3.04 11.37
N PRO A 17 -10.74 -4.33 11.02
CA PRO A 17 -9.50 -5.02 10.68
C PRO A 17 -8.75 -4.22 9.64
N ASP A 18 -7.45 -4.00 9.87
CA ASP A 18 -6.54 -3.27 8.97
C ASP A 18 -6.85 -3.69 7.53
N THR A 19 -7.36 -2.76 6.73
CA THR A 19 -7.79 -3.08 5.37
C THR A 19 -6.62 -3.62 4.54
N ALA A 20 -5.39 -3.22 4.87
CA ALA A 20 -4.19 -3.77 4.27
C ALA A 20 -3.96 -5.25 4.64
N ALA A 21 -4.19 -5.66 5.89
CA ALA A 21 -4.13 -7.07 6.30
C ALA A 21 -5.12 -7.93 5.50
N ARG A 22 -6.37 -7.47 5.36
CA ARG A 22 -7.37 -8.19 4.55
C ARG A 22 -6.98 -8.33 3.08
N ILE A 23 -6.33 -7.30 2.52
CA ILE A 23 -5.86 -7.34 1.13
C ILE A 23 -4.86 -8.48 0.95
N ARG A 24 -3.93 -8.63 1.89
CA ARG A 24 -2.93 -9.71 1.85
C ARG A 24 -3.57 -11.08 2.05
N ASP A 25 -4.51 -11.22 2.99
CA ASP A 25 -5.23 -12.47 3.27
C ASP A 25 -6.08 -12.95 2.08
N HIS A 26 -6.59 -12.02 1.27
CA HIS A 26 -7.37 -12.32 0.06
C HIS A 26 -6.53 -12.27 -1.23
N SER A 27 -5.21 -12.26 -1.13
CA SER A 27 -4.27 -12.34 -2.25
C SER A 27 -3.58 -13.70 -2.27
N ALA A 28 -3.07 -14.10 -3.45
CA ALA A 28 -2.20 -15.28 -3.51
C ALA A 28 -0.85 -14.98 -2.85
N ASP A 29 -0.31 -15.93 -2.08
CA ASP A 29 0.99 -15.79 -1.40
C ASP A 29 2.12 -15.39 -2.36
N SER A 30 2.11 -15.93 -3.58
CA SER A 30 3.08 -15.59 -4.62
C SER A 30 3.00 -14.14 -5.09
N ALA A 31 1.81 -13.53 -5.05
CA ALA A 31 1.64 -12.11 -5.36
C ALA A 31 2.15 -11.22 -4.21
N ASN A 32 1.85 -11.61 -2.96
CA ASN A 32 2.33 -10.92 -1.76
C ASN A 32 3.87 -10.97 -1.69
N ALA A 33 4.47 -12.16 -1.81
CA ALA A 33 5.92 -12.35 -1.78
C ALA A 33 6.63 -11.52 -2.86
N ARG A 34 6.10 -11.52 -4.10
CA ARG A 34 6.68 -10.72 -5.18
C ARG A 34 6.64 -9.22 -4.89
N ILE A 35 5.57 -8.71 -4.26
CA ILE A 35 5.47 -7.29 -3.88
C ILE A 35 6.48 -6.97 -2.79
N ASP A 36 6.66 -7.86 -1.81
CA ASP A 36 7.62 -7.70 -0.73
C ASP A 36 9.06 -7.70 -1.27
N ASP A 37 9.41 -8.66 -2.11
CA ASP A 37 10.72 -8.78 -2.75
C ASP A 37 11.05 -7.56 -3.62
N GLU A 38 10.08 -7.08 -4.40
CA GLU A 38 10.25 -5.91 -5.25
C GLU A 38 10.44 -4.64 -4.41
N THR A 39 9.70 -4.51 -3.31
CA THR A 39 9.83 -3.38 -2.37
C THR A 39 11.20 -3.38 -1.72
N GLU A 40 11.65 -4.55 -1.24
CA GLU A 40 12.97 -4.71 -0.65
C GLU A 40 14.09 -4.39 -1.66
N ARG A 41 14.01 -4.94 -2.87
CA ARG A 41 14.97 -4.69 -3.95
C ARG A 41 15.08 -3.20 -4.26
N ARG A 42 13.97 -2.46 -4.32
CA ARG A 42 13.96 -1.01 -4.55
C ARG A 42 14.66 -0.24 -3.44
N VAL A 43 14.34 -0.53 -2.18
CA VAL A 43 14.95 0.14 -1.02
C VAL A 43 16.45 -0.14 -0.96
N LEU A 44 16.87 -1.39 -1.16
CA LEU A 44 18.29 -1.76 -1.14
C LEU A 44 19.07 -1.14 -2.30
N THR A 45 18.48 -1.09 -3.49
CA THR A 45 19.08 -0.42 -4.65
C THR A 45 19.24 1.09 -4.40
N ALA A 46 18.23 1.73 -3.82
CA ALA A 46 18.30 3.15 -3.46
C ALA A 46 19.40 3.40 -2.42
N ALA A 47 19.52 2.54 -1.41
CA ALA A 47 20.55 2.65 -0.39
C ALA A 47 21.98 2.48 -0.97
N HIS A 48 22.16 1.52 -1.87
CA HIS A 48 23.43 1.34 -2.59
C HIS A 48 23.80 2.58 -3.40
N ARG A 49 22.87 3.14 -4.17
CA ARG A 49 23.11 4.34 -4.99
C ARG A 49 23.44 5.56 -4.15
N LEU A 50 22.79 5.74 -3.00
CA LEU A 50 23.13 6.82 -2.07
C LEU A 50 24.57 6.70 -1.58
N GLN A 51 25.02 5.50 -1.25
CA GLN A 51 26.41 5.27 -0.83
C GLN A 51 27.40 5.56 -1.97
N GLU A 52 27.14 5.02 -3.17
CA GLU A 52 28.00 5.20 -4.35
C GLU A 52 28.14 6.69 -4.74
N LEU A 53 27.05 7.44 -4.64
CA LEU A 53 26.98 8.86 -4.98
C LEU A 53 27.26 9.79 -3.80
N GLN A 54 27.85 9.30 -2.71
CA GLN A 54 28.20 10.08 -1.51
C GLN A 54 27.04 10.90 -0.92
N GLY A 55 25.83 10.34 -0.94
CA GLY A 55 24.62 10.95 -0.38
C GLY A 55 23.82 11.83 -1.33
N ARG A 56 24.06 11.82 -2.65
CA ARG A 56 23.23 12.56 -3.61
C ARG A 56 21.84 11.94 -3.75
N MET A 57 20.79 12.74 -3.55
CA MET A 57 19.42 12.25 -3.29
C MET A 57 18.50 12.22 -4.51
N HIS A 58 18.95 12.63 -5.69
CA HIS A 58 18.08 12.89 -6.84
C HIS A 58 17.19 11.69 -7.22
N ASP A 59 17.77 10.49 -7.29
CA ASP A 59 17.04 9.25 -7.59
C ASP A 59 15.98 8.94 -6.52
N LEU A 60 16.32 9.18 -5.25
CA LEU A 60 15.43 8.93 -4.11
C LEU A 60 14.26 9.93 -4.10
N GLU A 61 14.53 11.20 -4.37
CA GLU A 61 13.50 12.24 -4.48
C GLU A 61 12.58 12.02 -5.68
N SER A 62 13.12 11.54 -6.80
CA SER A 62 12.30 11.12 -7.94
C SER A 62 11.38 9.97 -7.54
N ARG A 63 11.92 8.94 -6.87
CA ARG A 63 11.10 7.79 -6.46
C ARG A 63 10.03 8.16 -5.44
N LEU A 64 10.33 9.05 -4.48
CA LEU A 64 9.33 9.56 -3.54
C LEU A 64 8.18 10.28 -4.26
N ARG A 65 8.48 11.07 -5.30
CA ARG A 65 7.45 11.69 -6.15
C ARG A 65 6.65 10.67 -6.95
N ASP A 66 7.29 9.62 -7.46
CA ASP A 66 6.58 8.53 -8.14
C ASP A 66 5.59 7.83 -7.20
N LEU A 67 5.98 7.64 -5.93
CA LEU A 67 5.11 7.09 -4.89
C LEU A 67 3.91 7.99 -4.58
N ASP A 68 4.04 9.32 -4.68
CA ASP A 68 2.90 10.25 -4.50
C ASP A 68 1.82 10.07 -5.59
N GLY A 69 2.26 9.72 -6.80
CA GLY A 69 1.39 9.46 -7.94
C GLY A 69 0.87 8.02 -8.03
N GLU A 70 1.42 7.09 -7.23
CA GLU A 70 1.08 5.67 -7.32
C GLU A 70 -0.35 5.41 -6.81
N TRP A 71 -1.10 4.62 -7.57
CA TRP A 71 -2.46 4.25 -7.19
C TRP A 71 -2.42 2.98 -6.36
N ASP A 72 -3.01 3.05 -5.18
CA ASP A 72 -3.27 1.88 -4.36
C ASP A 72 -4.46 1.07 -4.91
N VAL A 73 -4.53 -0.19 -4.50
CA VAL A 73 -5.53 -1.14 -4.99
C VAL A 73 -6.96 -0.74 -4.67
N GLU A 74 -7.23 -0.08 -3.55
CA GLU A 74 -8.58 0.35 -3.18
C GLU A 74 -9.04 1.49 -4.08
N ARG A 75 -8.18 2.47 -4.30
CA ARG A 75 -8.41 3.58 -5.23
C ARG A 75 -8.59 3.09 -6.67
N THR A 76 -7.74 2.17 -7.14
CA THR A 76 -7.92 1.53 -8.46
C THR A 76 -9.27 0.83 -8.56
N LEU A 77 -9.69 0.12 -7.51
CA LEU A 77 -10.92 -0.64 -7.51
C LEU A 77 -12.16 0.26 -7.54
N MET A 78 -12.20 1.25 -6.65
CA MET A 78 -13.32 2.21 -6.57
C MET A 78 -13.45 3.03 -7.84
N ALA A 79 -12.35 3.51 -8.41
CA ALA A 79 -12.38 4.29 -9.64
C ALA A 79 -12.95 3.47 -10.82
N ASN A 80 -12.47 2.23 -11.01
CA ASN A 80 -12.98 1.37 -12.07
C ASN A 80 -14.46 1.03 -11.88
N ALA A 81 -14.88 0.75 -10.65
CA ALA A 81 -16.28 0.48 -10.34
C ALA A 81 -17.16 1.71 -10.63
N ALA A 82 -16.74 2.90 -10.20
CA ALA A 82 -17.45 4.15 -10.47
C ALA A 82 -17.55 4.44 -11.97
N THR A 83 -16.45 4.28 -12.71
CA THR A 83 -16.43 4.44 -14.17
C THR A 83 -17.40 3.50 -14.86
N LEU A 84 -17.39 2.20 -14.53
CA LEU A 84 -18.32 1.22 -15.12
C LEU A 84 -19.78 1.55 -14.78
N THR A 85 -20.06 1.96 -13.55
CA THR A 85 -21.41 2.36 -13.13
C THR A 85 -21.89 3.60 -13.90
N VAL A 86 -21.05 4.63 -14.04
CA VAL A 86 -21.40 5.85 -14.80
C VAL A 86 -21.63 5.52 -16.27
N ILE A 87 -20.68 4.83 -16.92
CA ILE A 87 -20.80 4.45 -18.34
C ILE A 87 -22.04 3.58 -18.56
N GLY A 88 -22.24 2.56 -17.72
CA GLY A 88 -23.41 1.68 -17.80
C GLY A 88 -24.73 2.44 -17.61
N SER A 89 -24.76 3.44 -16.73
CA SER A 89 -25.94 4.29 -16.52
C SER A 89 -26.22 5.18 -17.72
N LEU A 90 -25.20 5.78 -18.33
CA LEU A 90 -25.33 6.55 -19.58
C LEU A 90 -25.83 5.65 -20.72
N LEU A 91 -25.28 4.46 -20.88
CA LEU A 91 -25.74 3.49 -21.89
C LEU A 91 -27.20 3.06 -21.65
N THR A 92 -27.60 2.91 -20.39
CA THR A 92 -28.99 2.61 -20.02
C THR A 92 -29.94 3.74 -20.41
N ALA A 93 -29.52 4.99 -20.18
CA ALA A 93 -30.33 6.17 -20.44
C ALA A 93 -30.45 6.50 -21.94
N PHE A 94 -29.36 6.33 -22.69
CA PHE A 94 -29.24 6.86 -24.06
C PHE A 94 -29.19 5.80 -25.16
N VAL A 95 -28.93 4.53 -24.85
CA VAL A 95 -28.75 3.48 -25.87
C VAL A 95 -29.80 2.38 -25.74
N ASP A 96 -29.80 1.60 -24.65
CA ASP A 96 -30.74 0.50 -24.43
C ASP A 96 -30.89 0.21 -22.93
N ARG A 97 -32.13 -0.02 -22.46
CA ARG A 97 -32.40 -0.36 -21.05
C ARG A 97 -31.69 -1.63 -20.57
N ARG A 98 -31.29 -2.54 -21.48
CA ARG A 98 -30.53 -3.74 -21.15
C ARG A 98 -29.17 -3.44 -20.52
N PHE A 99 -28.60 -2.27 -20.75
CA PHE A 99 -27.33 -1.87 -20.13
C PHE A 99 -27.43 -1.65 -18.62
N VAL A 100 -28.64 -1.61 -18.04
CA VAL A 100 -28.85 -1.49 -16.58
C VAL A 100 -28.19 -2.65 -15.81
N VAL A 101 -27.95 -3.77 -16.49
CA VAL A 101 -27.23 -4.91 -15.92
C VAL A 101 -25.82 -4.53 -15.45
N ILE A 102 -25.14 -3.60 -16.12
CA ILE A 102 -23.77 -3.19 -15.76
C ILE A 102 -23.75 -2.51 -14.38
N PRO A 103 -24.43 -1.36 -14.17
CA PRO A 103 -24.41 -0.70 -12.86
C PRO A 103 -25.07 -1.58 -11.78
N ALA A 104 -26.07 -2.40 -12.12
CA ALA A 104 -26.68 -3.33 -11.16
C ALA A 104 -25.69 -4.39 -10.66
N VAL A 105 -24.94 -5.03 -11.55
CA VAL A 105 -23.94 -6.03 -11.19
C VAL A 105 -22.78 -5.39 -10.41
N VAL A 106 -22.23 -4.27 -10.89
CA VAL A 106 -21.13 -3.57 -10.22
C VAL A 106 -21.54 -3.13 -8.81
N SER A 107 -22.72 -2.53 -8.67
CA SER A 107 -23.22 -2.08 -7.36
C SER A 107 -23.50 -3.25 -6.42
N SER A 108 -23.99 -4.39 -6.94
CA SER A 108 -24.19 -5.61 -6.15
C SER A 108 -22.87 -6.16 -5.62
N PHE A 109 -21.81 -6.16 -6.44
CA PHE A 109 -20.47 -6.56 -5.97
C PHE A 109 -19.89 -5.61 -4.93
N LEU A 110 -20.08 -4.29 -5.08
CA LEU A 110 -19.66 -3.32 -4.07
C LEU A 110 -20.42 -3.50 -2.75
N LEU A 111 -21.72 -3.75 -2.82
CA LEU A 111 -22.54 -4.03 -1.65
C LEU A 111 -22.10 -5.34 -0.98
N GLN A 112 -21.89 -6.39 -1.76
CA GLN A 112 -21.34 -7.64 -1.26
C GLN A 112 -19.98 -7.41 -0.58
N HIS A 113 -19.10 -6.64 -1.21
CA HIS A 113 -17.78 -6.31 -0.66
C HIS A 113 -17.87 -5.57 0.68
N ALA A 114 -18.75 -4.58 0.78
CA ALA A 114 -18.97 -3.83 2.01
C ALA A 114 -19.50 -4.72 3.15
N LEU A 115 -20.29 -5.75 2.82
CA LEU A 115 -20.89 -6.64 3.82
C LEU A 115 -20.01 -7.85 4.18
N GLN A 116 -19.27 -8.40 3.22
CA GLN A 116 -18.53 -9.66 3.37
C GLN A 116 -17.01 -9.47 3.39
N GLY A 117 -16.50 -8.27 3.09
CA GLY A 117 -15.06 -7.96 3.06
C GLY A 117 -14.30 -8.55 1.88
N TRP A 118 -14.87 -9.52 1.15
CA TRP A 118 -14.27 -10.14 -0.02
C TRP A 118 -14.40 -9.26 -1.27
N CYS A 119 -13.38 -9.23 -2.12
CA CYS A 119 -13.40 -8.44 -3.35
C CYS A 119 -12.96 -9.29 -4.56
N PRO A 120 -13.89 -9.74 -5.42
CA PRO A 120 -13.56 -10.63 -6.53
C PRO A 120 -12.47 -10.13 -7.50
N PRO A 121 -12.36 -8.83 -7.83
CA PRO A 121 -11.31 -8.36 -8.74
C PRO A 121 -9.96 -8.13 -8.05
N LEU A 122 -9.89 -8.16 -6.71
CA LEU A 122 -8.66 -7.90 -5.96
C LEU A 122 -7.52 -8.87 -6.35
N PRO A 123 -7.73 -10.20 -6.42
CA PRO A 123 -6.68 -11.12 -6.85
C PRO A 123 -6.11 -10.80 -8.25
N LEU A 124 -6.92 -10.25 -9.16
CA LEU A 124 -6.49 -9.88 -10.50
C LEU A 124 -5.58 -8.65 -10.48
N PHE A 125 -5.91 -7.63 -9.69
CA PHE A 125 -5.05 -6.45 -9.51
C PHE A 125 -3.75 -6.81 -8.80
N ARG A 126 -3.82 -7.67 -7.77
CA ARG A 126 -2.65 -8.14 -7.03
C ARG A 126 -1.71 -8.97 -7.90
N ARG A 127 -2.25 -9.83 -8.77
CA ARG A 127 -1.46 -10.54 -9.79
C ARG A 127 -0.75 -9.60 -10.77
N ARG A 128 -1.33 -8.43 -11.06
CA ARG A 128 -0.69 -7.37 -11.87
C ARG A 128 0.28 -6.48 -11.07
N GLY A 129 0.45 -6.72 -9.77
CA GLY A 129 1.39 -5.97 -8.93
C GLY A 129 0.84 -4.66 -8.36
N VAL A 130 -0.48 -4.45 -8.38
CA VAL A 130 -1.08 -3.28 -7.72
C VAL A 130 -0.97 -3.43 -6.21
N ARG A 131 -0.35 -2.45 -5.57
CA ARG A 131 -0.01 -2.47 -4.15
C ARG A 131 -1.12 -1.86 -3.30
N SER A 132 -1.18 -2.26 -2.04
CA SER A 132 -2.02 -1.60 -1.05
C SER A 132 -1.40 -0.26 -0.63
N ALA A 133 -2.20 0.61 -0.02
CA ALA A 133 -1.70 1.88 0.51
C ALA A 133 -0.60 1.66 1.56
N ARG A 134 -0.74 0.63 2.41
CA ARG A 134 0.28 0.28 3.42
C ARG A 134 1.60 -0.15 2.78
N GLU A 135 1.58 -0.99 1.75
CA GLU A 135 2.82 -1.41 1.05
C GLU A 135 3.53 -0.24 0.33
N ILE A 136 2.76 0.71 -0.22
CA ILE A 136 3.30 1.95 -0.81
C ILE A 136 3.93 2.80 0.29
N GLU A 137 3.26 2.93 1.44
CA GLU A 137 3.76 3.72 2.57
C GLU A 137 4.97 3.07 3.25
N GLU A 138 5.04 1.75 3.32
CA GLU A 138 6.22 1.03 3.80
C GLU A 138 7.47 1.39 2.97
N GLU A 139 7.36 1.41 1.63
CA GLU A 139 8.45 1.88 0.77
C GLU A 139 8.75 3.35 1.03
N ARG A 140 7.72 4.21 1.10
CA ARG A 140 7.89 5.65 1.32
C ARG A 140 8.64 5.95 2.62
N VAL A 141 8.22 5.33 3.71
CA VAL A 141 8.83 5.50 5.04
C VAL A 141 10.27 4.99 5.00
N ALA A 142 10.52 3.84 4.39
CA ALA A 142 11.89 3.31 4.25
C ALA A 142 12.79 4.28 3.46
N LEU A 143 12.30 4.86 2.36
CA LEU A 143 13.06 5.83 1.56
C LEU A 143 13.28 7.15 2.31
N LYS A 144 12.29 7.66 3.05
CA LYS A 144 12.46 8.83 3.93
C LYS A 144 13.50 8.55 5.04
N ALA A 145 13.51 7.34 5.58
CA ALA A 145 14.51 6.94 6.57
C ALA A 145 15.91 6.85 5.96
N LEU A 146 16.04 6.30 4.75
CA LEU A 146 17.29 6.33 3.99
C LEU A 146 17.77 7.76 3.75
N ARG A 147 16.84 8.68 3.44
CA ARG A 147 17.13 10.10 3.24
C ARG A 147 17.73 10.79 4.47
N GLY A 148 17.42 10.28 5.65
CA GLY A 148 17.82 10.89 6.92
C GLY A 148 16.71 11.71 7.56
N ASP A 149 15.45 11.52 7.14
CA ASP A 149 14.29 12.17 7.78
C ASP A 149 14.01 11.63 9.19
N PHE A 150 14.64 10.49 9.55
CA PHE A 150 14.50 9.83 10.85
C PHE A 150 15.86 9.45 11.44
N ASP A 151 15.95 9.50 12.78
CA ASP A 151 17.13 9.10 13.56
C ASP A 151 17.16 7.58 13.85
N GLY A 152 18.27 7.08 14.39
CA GLY A 152 18.37 5.72 14.93
C GLY A 152 18.67 4.62 13.91
N LEU A 153 19.02 4.98 12.67
CA LEU A 153 19.48 4.05 11.64
C LEU A 153 21.02 3.92 11.61
N PRO A 154 21.57 2.75 11.25
CA PRO A 154 23.00 2.53 11.19
C PRO A 154 23.64 3.36 10.06
N GLY A 155 24.77 3.99 10.36
CA GLY A 155 25.54 4.82 9.43
C GLY A 155 24.80 6.09 8.97
N THR A 156 25.46 6.89 8.14
CA THR A 156 24.86 8.06 7.48
C THR A 156 24.28 7.66 6.11
N PRO A 157 23.44 8.49 5.46
CA PRO A 157 22.99 8.22 4.09
C PRO A 157 24.15 7.92 3.10
N ALA A 158 25.33 8.52 3.32
CA ALA A 158 26.51 8.32 2.47
C ALA A 158 27.33 7.06 2.79
N THR A 159 27.14 6.44 3.97
CA THR A 159 28.02 5.36 4.46
C THR A 159 27.28 4.10 4.88
N GLY A 160 25.98 4.19 5.15
CA GLY A 160 25.19 3.10 5.74
C GLY A 160 24.75 2.02 4.76
N GLY A 161 24.72 2.30 3.45
CA GLY A 161 24.55 1.29 2.40
C GLY A 161 23.38 0.32 2.61
N HIS A 162 23.59 -0.95 2.27
CA HIS A 162 22.60 -2.01 2.43
C HIS A 162 22.11 -2.21 3.87
N ASP A 163 22.97 -2.03 4.87
CA ASP A 163 22.59 -2.21 6.27
C ASP A 163 21.61 -1.14 6.74
N ARG A 164 21.83 0.11 6.32
CA ARG A 164 20.86 1.20 6.50
C ARG A 164 19.56 0.92 5.76
N GLY A 165 19.63 0.38 4.54
CA GLY A 165 18.45 -0.01 3.75
C GLY A 165 17.60 -1.08 4.43
N ARG A 166 18.22 -2.16 4.93
CA ARG A 166 17.52 -3.22 5.67
C ARG A 166 16.91 -2.70 6.96
N ALA A 167 17.64 -1.90 7.73
CA ALA A 167 17.15 -1.30 8.95
C ALA A 167 15.96 -0.34 8.70
N ALA A 168 16.04 0.47 7.65
CA ALA A 168 14.97 1.37 7.22
C ALA A 168 13.69 0.61 6.87
N LEU A 169 13.80 -0.46 6.07
CA LEU A 169 12.65 -1.28 5.69
C LEU A 169 12.05 -2.03 6.89
N ALA A 170 12.90 -2.57 7.78
CA ALA A 170 12.45 -3.24 8.99
C ALA A 170 11.73 -2.28 9.95
N ALA A 171 12.19 -1.04 10.06
CA ALA A 171 11.51 0.00 10.84
C ALA A 171 10.17 0.38 10.23
N ALA A 172 10.11 0.57 8.90
CA ALA A 172 8.88 0.93 8.19
C ALA A 172 7.78 -0.12 8.33
N ARG A 173 8.13 -1.42 8.28
CA ARG A 173 7.16 -2.52 8.47
C ARG A 173 6.59 -2.61 9.88
N ARG A 174 7.29 -2.07 10.89
CA ARG A 174 6.88 -2.07 12.30
C ARG A 174 6.05 -0.85 12.71
N ALA A 175 6.02 0.19 11.87
CA ALA A 175 5.20 1.37 12.05
C ALA A 175 3.72 1.07 11.74
#